data_AF-A0A3M1J8I3-F1
#
_entry.id   AF-A0A3M1J8I3-F1
#
_cell.length_a   1.000
_cell.length_b   1.000
_cell.length_c   1.000
_cell.angle_alpha   90.00
_cell.angle_beta   90.00
_cell.angle_gamma   90.00
#
_symmetry.space_group_name_H-M   'P 1'
#
loop_
_entity.id
_entity.type
_entity.pdbx_description
1 polymer ?
#
loop_
_entity_poly.entity_id
_entity_poly.type
_entity_poly.pdbx_seq_one_letter_code
_entity_poly.pdbx_strand_id
1 'polypeptide(L)' 'KADETSLESSGLRQGVFSHFLLRGLQGEADQDADGVVRIEELFNYIKHNTEAYTQGQQSPVLQGNYDQQMPVSVLPSE' A
#
# COMPACT_ATOMS: atom_id res chain seq x y z
N LYS A 1 15.06 29.69 11.11
CA LYS A 1 15.63 28.38 11.52
C LYS A 1 14.50 27.40 11.41
N ALA A 2 14.65 26.41 10.53
CA ALA A 2 13.64 25.38 10.30
C ALA A 2 13.53 24.53 11.56
N ASP A 3 12.45 24.72 12.30
CA ASP A 3 11.97 23.72 13.23
C ASP A 3 11.40 22.59 12.37
N GLU A 4 12.30 21.71 11.93
CA GLU A 4 12.02 20.40 11.34
C GLU A 4 11.28 19.58 12.38
N THR A 5 10.01 19.92 12.58
CA THR A 5 9.09 19.17 13.39
C THR A 5 8.76 17.95 12.55
N SER A 6 9.55 16.88 12.73
CA SER A 6 9.16 15.54 12.31
C SER A 6 7.84 15.23 13.02
N LEU A 7 6.75 15.56 12.35
CA LEU A 7 5.36 15.29 12.71
C LEU A 7 5.05 13.78 12.55
N GLU A 8 5.98 12.91 12.95
CA GLU A 8 5.70 11.57 13.47
C GLU A 8 4.87 11.64 14.77
N SER A 9 4.63 12.85 15.27
CA SER A 9 3.73 13.20 16.38
C SER A 9 2.25 12.94 16.02
N SER A 10 1.87 11.66 15.92
CA SER A 10 0.61 11.08 16.43
C SER A 10 0.33 9.69 15.84
N GLY A 11 1.23 8.75 16.15
CA GLY A 11 0.97 7.31 16.36
C GLY A 11 0.12 6.56 15.33
N LEU A 12 0.73 5.64 14.59
CA LEU A 12 0.11 4.68 13.65
C LEU A 12 -0.52 5.21 12.34
N ARG A 13 -0.99 6.45 12.24
CA ARG A 13 -1.73 6.88 11.02
C ARG A 13 -0.96 6.87 9.70
N GLN A 14 0.34 7.15 9.68
CA GLN A 14 1.19 6.98 8.47
C GLN A 14 1.79 5.56 8.37
N GLY A 15 1.78 4.83 9.49
CA GLY A 15 2.35 3.49 9.61
C GLY A 15 1.46 2.40 9.02
N VAL A 16 0.13 2.51 9.18
CA VAL A 16 -0.81 1.49 8.67
C VAL A 16 -0.75 1.38 7.14
N PHE A 17 -0.83 2.52 6.44
CA PHE A 17 -0.67 2.55 4.98
C PHE A 17 0.68 1.97 4.55
N SER A 18 1.77 2.48 5.12
CA SER A 18 3.14 2.04 4.77
C SER A 18 3.36 0.55 5.09
N HIS A 19 2.76 0.05 6.17
CA HIS A 19 2.80 -1.36 6.54
C HIS A 19 2.18 -2.25 5.46
N PHE A 20 0.96 -1.91 4.99
CA PHE A 20 0.31 -2.67 3.95
C PHE A 20 0.92 -2.44 2.56
N LEU A 21 1.47 -1.26 2.29
CA LEU A 21 2.23 -1.02 1.06
C LEU A 21 3.42 -1.98 0.95
N LEU A 22 4.23 -2.09 2.01
CA LEU A 22 5.42 -2.95 2.02
C LEU A 22 5.04 -4.43 1.92
N ARG A 23 4.03 -4.89 2.67
CA ARG A 23 3.55 -6.27 2.62
C ARG A 23 2.98 -6.64 1.25
N GLY A 24 2.21 -5.73 0.65
CA GLY A 24 1.68 -5.92 -0.69
C GLY A 24 2.78 -6.07 -1.74
N LEU A 25 3.81 -5.20 -1.70
CA LEU A 25 4.98 -5.29 -2.59
C LEU A 25 5.80 -6.56 -2.37
N GLN A 26 5.78 -7.15 -1.17
CA GLN A 26 6.42 -8.43 -0.85
C GLN A 26 5.63 -9.65 -1.34
N GLY A 27 4.47 -9.45 -1.98
CA GLY A 27 3.71 -10.51 -2.63
C GLY A 27 2.36 -10.79 -2.01
N GLU A 28 2.01 -10.20 -0.86
CA GLU A 28 0.67 -10.40 -0.30
C GLU A 28 -0.46 -9.77 -1.13
N ALA A 29 -0.10 -8.87 -2.03
CA ALA A 29 -1.04 -8.29 -2.98
C ALA A 29 -1.13 -9.06 -4.30
N ASP A 30 -0.35 -10.13 -4.51
CA ASP A 30 -0.45 -10.98 -5.71
C ASP A 30 -1.72 -11.85 -5.60
N GLN A 31 -2.83 -11.39 -6.19
CA GLN A 31 -4.14 -12.04 -6.01
C GLN A 31 -4.35 -13.19 -6.98
N ASP A 32 -3.77 -13.10 -8.17
CA ASP A 32 -3.82 -14.17 -9.18
C ASP A 32 -2.69 -15.19 -9.04
N ALA A 33 -1.73 -14.95 -8.14
CA ALA A 33 -0.60 -15.80 -7.80
C ALA A 33 0.33 -16.08 -8.99
N ASP A 34 0.49 -15.08 -9.88
CA ASP A 34 1.36 -15.19 -11.05
C ASP A 34 2.77 -14.61 -10.84
N GLY A 35 3.07 -14.17 -9.62
CA GLY A 35 4.37 -13.65 -9.22
C GLY A 35 4.58 -12.17 -9.58
N VAL A 36 3.57 -11.50 -10.13
CA VAL A 36 3.65 -10.08 -10.50
C VAL A 36 2.51 -9.31 -9.86
N VAL A 37 2.86 -8.45 -8.91
CA VAL A 37 1.91 -7.53 -8.28
C VAL A 37 1.68 -6.34 -9.21
N ARG A 38 0.43 -6.16 -9.66
CA ARG A 38 0.00 -4.97 -10.42
C ARG A 38 -0.48 -3.85 -9.49
N ILE A 39 -0.49 -2.63 -10.02
CA ILE A 39 -0.94 -1.45 -9.27
C ILE A 39 -2.38 -1.58 -8.77
N GLU A 40 -3.27 -2.20 -9.55
CA GLU A 40 -4.66 -2.44 -9.14
C GLU A 40 -4.75 -3.40 -7.95
N GLU A 41 -3.99 -4.49 -7.98
CA GLU A 41 -3.98 -5.49 -6.90
C GLU A 41 -3.37 -4.92 -5.63
N LEU A 42 -2.24 -4.21 -5.77
CA LEU A 42 -1.59 -3.53 -4.66
C LEU A 42 -2.53 -2.52 -3.99
N PHE A 43 -3.23 -1.70 -4.78
CA PHE A 43 -4.15 -0.72 -4.23
C PHE A 43 -5.35 -1.37 -3.56
N ASN A 44 -5.94 -2.41 -4.18
CA ASN A 44 -7.05 -3.16 -3.58
C ASN A 44 -6.63 -3.78 -2.24
N TYR A 45 -5.44 -4.39 -2.19
CA TYR A 45 -4.86 -4.92 -0.96
C TYR A 45 -4.69 -3.83 0.11
N ILE A 46 -4.05 -2.71 -0.22
CA ILE A 46 -3.79 -1.62 0.74
C ILE A 46 -5.10 -1.04 1.26
N LYS A 47 -6.06 -0.77 0.36
CA LYS A 47 -7.34 -0.16 0.71
C LYS A 47 -8.12 -1.07 1.66
N HIS A 48 -8.31 -2.33 1.29
CA HIS A 48 -9.05 -3.29 2.10
C HIS A 48 -8.46 -3.42 3.50
N ASN A 49 -7.13 -3.61 3.59
CA ASN A 49 -6.46 -3.81 4.86
C ASN A 49 -6.40 -2.54 5.72
N THR A 50 -6.19 -1.36 5.12
CA THR A 50 -6.16 -0.09 5.85
C THR A 50 -7.54 0.25 6.40
N GLU A 51 -8.59 0.10 5.60
CA GLU A 51 -9.97 0.35 6.05
C GLU A 51 -10.37 -0.64 7.16
N ALA A 52 -10.04 -1.94 7.00
CA ALA A 52 -10.32 -2.95 8.02
C ALA A 52 -9.57 -2.67 9.32
N TYR A 53 -8.26 -2.39 9.25
CA TYR A 53 -7.41 -2.16 10.42
C TYR A 53 -7.79 -0.89 11.18
N THR A 54 -8.15 0.17 10.45
CA THR A 54 -8.50 1.47 11.05
C THR A 54 -10.00 1.62 11.35
N GLN A 55 -10.79 0.57 11.12
CA GLN A 55 -12.26 0.61 11.25
C GLN A 55 -12.88 1.74 10.40
N GLY A 56 -12.36 1.93 9.19
CA GLY A 56 -12.81 2.96 8.25
C GLY A 56 -12.34 4.38 8.56
N GLN A 57 -11.50 4.60 9.58
CA GLN A 57 -10.98 5.94 9.88
C GLN A 57 -9.98 6.45 8.84
N GLN A 58 -9.35 5.54 8.08
CA GLN A 58 -8.48 5.86 6.96
C GLN A 58 -8.94 5.13 5.71
N SER A 59 -9.09 5.88 4.60
CA SER A 59 -9.40 5.33 3.28
C SER A 59 -8.33 5.81 2.30
N PRO A 60 -7.41 4.91 1.89
CA PRO A 60 -6.41 5.22 0.86
C PRO A 60 -7.06 5.59 -0.47
N VAL A 61 -6.45 6.53 -1.18
CA VAL A 61 -6.87 6.97 -2.52
C VAL A 61 -5.75 6.75 -3.52
N LEU A 62 -6.10 6.24 -4.69
CA LEU A 62 -5.21 6.16 -5.84
C LEU A 62 -5.64 7.21 -6.87
N GLN A 63 -4.74 8.10 -7.23
CA GLN A 63 -5.03 9.23 -8.13
C GLN A 63 -4.05 9.24 -9.30
N GLY A 64 -4.53 9.69 -10.46
CA GLY A 64 -3.74 9.80 -11.68
C GLY A 64 -4.35 9.00 -12.83
N ASN A 65 -3.68 9.07 -13.99
CA ASN A 65 -3.98 8.24 -15.15
C ASN A 65 -2.87 7.19 -15.27
N TYR A 66 -3.22 5.92 -15.20
CA TYR A 66 -2.29 4.80 -15.18
C TYR A 66 -2.95 3.58 -15.82
N ASP A 67 -2.12 2.67 -16.32
CA ASP A 67 -2.56 1.33 -16.70
C ASP A 67 -2.81 0.51 -15.43
N GLN A 68 -4.00 -0.05 -15.29
CA GLN A 68 -4.38 -0.87 -14.14
C GLN A 68 -3.51 -2.13 -14.02
N GLN A 69 -3.01 -2.62 -15.16
CA GLN A 69 -2.17 -3.80 -15.24
C GLN A 69 -0.68 -3.47 -15.11
N MET A 70 -0.32 -2.21 -14.80
CA MET A 70 1.07 -1.81 -14.62
C MET A 70 1.73 -2.62 -13.49
N PRO A 71 2.81 -3.38 -13.78
CA PRO A 71 3.56 -4.09 -12.75
C PRO A 71 4.25 -3.11 -11.81
N VAL A 72 4.17 -3.38 -10.51
CA VAL A 72 4.82 -2.56 -9.46
C VAL A 72 5.74 -3.36 -8.55
N SER A 73 5.60 -4.69 -8.52
CA SER A 73 6.56 -5.60 -7.92
C SER A 73 6.59 -6.92 -8.69
N VAL A 74 7.76 -7.55 -8.73
CA VAL A 74 7.95 -8.91 -9.28
C VAL A 74 8.60 -9.74 -8.20
N LEU A 75 7.98 -10.87 -7.87
CA LEU A 75 8.49 -11.78 -6.86
C LEU A 75 9.64 -12.60 -7.45
N PRO A 76 10.71 -12.85 -6.66
CA PRO A 76 11.81 -13.70 -7.12
C PRO A 76 11.28 -15.11 -7.40
N SER A 77 11.63 -15.64 -8.56
CA SER A 77 11.42 -17.06 -8.87
C SER A 77 12.36 -17.89 -7.99
N GLU A 78 11.82 -18.92 -7.33
CA GLU A 78 12.65 -19.93 -6.66
C GLU A 78 13.49 -20.75 -7.64
#